data_AF-A0ABD6DH43-F1
#
_entry.id   AF-A0ABD6DH43-F1
#
_cell.length_a   1.000
_cell.length_b   1.000
_cell.length_c   1.000
_cell.angle_alpha   90.00
_cell.angle_beta   90.00
_cell.angle_gamma   90.00
#
_symmetry.space_group_name_H-M   'P 1'
#
loop_
_entity.id
_entity.type
_entity.pdbx_description
1 polymer ?
#
loop_
_entity_poly.entity_id
_entity_poly.type
_entity_poly.pdbx_seq_one_letter_code
_entity_poly.pdbx_strand_id
1 'polypeptide(L)'
;MRQRYLLILLGLVLALLALGALPSLLASGDPYYVTSAEVETDHDTVDVTNFSERQYPYLFAALSDGRSGSYYEGPVGIKGAFTHSPFDEFGALRTRSADAVDGDVAYVQHNGTVYRLELTRETDE
;
A
#
# COMPACT_ATOMS: atom_id res chain seq x y z
N MET A 1 -40.61 -35.04 -6.73
CA MET A 1 -39.40 -34.59 -7.46
C MET A 1 -39.03 -33.13 -7.16
N ARG A 2 -39.96 -32.16 -7.21
CA ARG A 2 -39.72 -30.72 -6.90
C ARG A 2 -38.96 -30.41 -5.59
N GLN A 3 -39.28 -31.06 -4.48
CA GLN A 3 -38.62 -30.80 -3.18
C GLN A 3 -37.12 -31.12 -3.16
N ARG A 4 -36.66 -32.14 -3.90
CA ARG A 4 -35.24 -32.52 -3.93
C ARG A 4 -34.40 -31.46 -4.65
N TYR A 5 -34.92 -30.86 -5.72
CA TYR A 5 -34.25 -29.77 -6.43
C TYR A 5 -34.18 -28.50 -5.60
N LEU A 6 -35.22 -28.20 -4.81
CA LEU A 6 -35.21 -27.06 -3.89
C LEU A 6 -34.14 -27.20 -2.81
N LEU A 7 -33.96 -28.41 -2.25
CA LEU A 7 -32.91 -28.67 -1.26
C LEU A 7 -31.51 -28.56 -1.85
N ILE A 8 -31.30 -29.05 -3.08
CA ILE A 8 -30.02 -28.91 -3.78
C ILE A 8 -29.71 -27.45 -4.09
N LEU A 9 -30.70 -26.70 -4.59
CA LEU A 9 -30.54 -25.28 -4.91
C LEU A 9 -30.24 -24.46 -3.64
N LEU A 10 -30.95 -24.74 -2.53
CA LEU A 10 -30.71 -24.09 -1.25
C LEU A 10 -29.30 -24.39 -0.73
N GLY A 11 -28.85 -25.65 -0.81
CA GLY A 11 -27.48 -26.03 -0.44
C GLY A 11 -26.42 -25.34 -1.29
N LEU A 12 -26.65 -25.23 -2.60
CA LEU A 12 -25.76 -24.52 -3.52
C LEU A 12 -25.69 -23.01 -3.20
N VAL A 13 -26.84 -22.37 -2.95
CA VAL A 13 -26.90 -20.94 -2.57
C VAL A 13 -26.17 -20.71 -1.26
N LEU A 14 -26.33 -21.57 -0.26
CA LEU A 14 -25.61 -21.47 1.01
C LEU A 14 -24.09 -21.68 0.84
N ALA A 15 -23.67 -22.61 -0.01
CA ALA A 15 -22.26 -22.82 -0.33
C ALA A 15 -21.66 -21.61 -1.06
N LEU A 16 -22.38 -21.04 -2.03
CA LEU A 16 -21.95 -19.83 -2.74
C LEU A 16 -21.96 -18.58 -1.85
N LEU A 17 -22.88 -18.47 -0.90
CA LEU A 17 -22.91 -17.39 0.08
C LEU A 17 -21.71 -17.50 1.05
N ALA A 18 -21.39 -18.72 1.48
CA ALA A 18 -20.21 -18.99 2.31
C ALA A 18 -18.91 -18.71 1.55
N LEU A 19 -18.82 -19.08 0.27
CA LEU A 19 -17.67 -18.76 -0.58
C LEU A 19 -17.60 -17.26 -0.97
N GLY A 20 -18.75 -16.61 -1.13
CA GLY A 20 -18.88 -15.18 -1.41
C GLY A 20 -18.59 -14.29 -0.20
N ALA A 21 -18.60 -14.84 1.01
CA ALA A 21 -18.19 -14.18 2.25
C ALA A 21 -16.69 -14.38 2.59
N LEU A 22 -15.96 -15.24 1.87
CA LEU A 22 -14.51 -15.37 2.02
C LEU A 22 -13.71 -14.10 1.65
N PRO A 23 -14.03 -13.32 0.59
CA PRO A 23 -13.18 -12.18 0.23
C PRO A 23 -13.15 -11.09 1.31
N SER A 24 -14.24 -10.90 2.07
CA SER A 24 -14.27 -9.91 3.17
C SER A 24 -13.56 -10.38 4.44
N LEU A 25 -13.43 -11.69 4.66
CA LEU A 25 -12.61 -12.25 5.75
C LEU A 25 -11.11 -12.27 5.39
N LEU A 26 -10.81 -12.23 4.09
CA LEU A 26 -9.47 -12.20 3.52
C LEU A 26 -8.89 -10.78 3.43
N ALA A 27 -9.73 -9.74 3.52
CA ALA A 27 -9.30 -8.36 3.76
C ALA A 27 -8.97 -8.10 5.25
N SER A 28 -8.32 -9.05 5.91
CA SER A 28 -7.92 -8.99 7.33
C SER A 28 -6.49 -8.51 7.54
N GLY A 29 -5.83 -8.01 6.49
CA GLY A 29 -4.55 -7.34 6.62
C GLY A 29 -4.74 -5.90 7.06
N ASP A 30 -4.05 -5.49 8.12
CA ASP A 30 -4.01 -4.07 8.50
C ASP A 30 -3.35 -3.26 7.38
N PRO A 31 -3.94 -2.13 6.99
CA PRO A 31 -3.43 -1.37 5.87
C PRO A 31 -2.10 -0.70 6.20
N TYR A 32 -1.29 -0.59 5.15
CA TYR A 32 -0.10 0.24 5.15
C TYR A 32 -0.43 1.63 4.62
N TYR A 33 0.22 2.65 5.15
CA TYR A 33 0.13 4.01 4.65
C TYR A 33 1.50 4.68 4.75
N VAL A 34 1.73 5.63 3.85
CA VAL A 34 2.93 6.47 3.85
C VAL A 34 2.57 7.79 4.48
N THR A 35 3.30 8.23 5.49
CA THR A 35 3.19 9.58 6.04
C THR A 35 4.35 10.43 5.57
N SER A 36 4.13 11.73 5.38
CA SER A 36 5.20 12.67 5.08
C SER A 36 5.31 13.72 6.18
N ALA A 37 6.53 13.94 6.66
CA ALA A 37 6.85 15.05 7.54
C ALA A 37 8.01 15.85 6.96
N GLU A 38 7.89 17.17 6.94
CA GLU A 38 9.03 18.04 6.61
C GLU A 38 10.11 17.91 7.69
N VAL A 39 11.37 17.72 7.29
CA VAL A 39 12.48 17.53 8.22
C VAL A 39 13.75 18.17 7.68
N GLU A 40 14.58 18.70 8.58
CA GLU A 40 15.99 18.99 8.28
C GLU A 40 16.81 17.75 8.66
N THR A 41 17.47 17.13 7.68
CA THR A 41 18.27 15.92 7.88
C THR A 41 19.63 16.06 7.20
N ASP A 42 20.65 15.43 7.79
CA ASP A 42 21.97 15.26 7.19
C ASP A 42 22.04 13.99 6.33
N HIS A 43 20.96 13.22 6.25
CA HIS A 43 20.86 12.05 5.36
C HIS A 43 20.83 12.45 3.89
N ASP A 44 21.35 11.57 3.04
CA ASP A 44 21.17 11.67 1.60
C ASP A 44 19.68 11.70 1.26
N THR A 45 19.31 12.50 0.26
CA THR A 45 17.93 12.65 -0.17
C THR A 45 17.78 12.31 -1.64
N VAL A 46 16.68 11.67 -2.02
CA VAL A 46 16.33 11.50 -3.44
C VAL A 46 15.52 12.68 -3.93
N ASP A 47 16.00 13.41 -4.95
CA ASP A 47 15.20 14.45 -5.61
C ASP A 47 14.07 13.82 -6.44
N VAL A 48 12.84 14.06 -5.99
CA VAL A 48 11.60 13.54 -6.60
C VAL A 48 10.84 14.61 -7.39
N THR A 49 11.40 15.81 -7.56
CA THR A 49 10.75 16.95 -8.24
C THR A 49 10.33 16.62 -9.68
N ASN A 50 11.08 15.76 -10.36
CA ASN A 50 10.78 15.34 -11.74
C ASN A 50 10.10 13.96 -11.83
N PHE A 51 9.62 13.40 -10.70
CA PHE A 51 8.96 12.10 -10.70
C PHE A 51 7.52 12.24 -11.17
N SER A 52 6.97 11.15 -11.70
CA SER A 52 5.57 11.12 -12.12
C SER A 52 4.67 10.69 -10.96
N GLU A 53 3.66 11.49 -10.64
CA GLU A 53 2.57 11.13 -9.72
C GLU A 53 1.87 9.81 -10.10
N ARG A 54 1.81 9.49 -11.40
CA ARG A 54 1.25 8.23 -11.88
C ARG A 54 2.11 7.01 -11.52
N GLN A 55 3.42 7.20 -11.41
CA GLN A 55 4.36 6.14 -11.08
C GLN A 55 4.61 6.02 -9.58
N TYR A 56 4.39 7.11 -8.83
CA TYR A 56 4.58 7.19 -7.38
C TYR A 56 3.33 7.74 -6.67
N PRO A 57 2.14 7.11 -6.85
CA PRO A 57 0.89 7.60 -6.28
C PRO A 57 0.92 7.71 -4.74
N TYR A 58 1.62 6.82 -4.03
CA TYR A 58 1.63 6.86 -2.55
C TYR A 58 2.52 7.97 -2.01
N LEU A 59 3.71 8.14 -2.61
CA LEU A 59 4.62 9.24 -2.29
C LEU A 59 3.96 10.61 -2.49
N PHE A 60 3.37 10.86 -3.66
CA PHE A 60 2.78 12.17 -3.95
C PHE A 60 1.48 12.42 -3.17
N ALA A 61 0.69 11.39 -2.88
CA ALA A 61 -0.44 11.51 -1.98
C ALA A 61 0.01 11.90 -0.56
N ALA A 62 1.09 11.29 -0.05
CA ALA A 62 1.66 11.69 1.24
C ALA A 62 2.16 13.13 1.21
N LEU A 63 2.91 13.54 0.20
CA LEU A 63 3.42 14.92 0.09
C LEU A 63 2.30 15.99 -0.02
N SER A 64 1.16 15.65 -0.63
CA SER A 64 0.01 16.55 -0.76
C SER A 64 -0.79 16.64 0.55
N ASP A 65 -1.15 15.48 1.11
CA ASP A 65 -2.17 15.39 2.15
C ASP A 65 -1.59 15.08 3.54
N GLY A 66 -0.26 14.97 3.65
CA GLY A 66 0.48 14.53 4.83
C GLY A 66 0.48 13.01 5.04
N ARG A 67 -0.47 12.29 4.42
CA ARG A 67 -0.62 10.84 4.50
C ARG A 67 -1.24 10.28 3.22
N SER A 68 -0.68 9.19 2.71
CA SER A 68 -1.23 8.47 1.56
C SER A 68 -2.50 7.70 1.92
N GLY A 69 -3.27 7.31 0.90
CA GLY A 69 -4.36 6.35 1.09
C GLY A 69 -3.88 4.98 1.60
N SER A 70 -4.79 4.24 2.21
CA SER A 70 -4.56 2.88 2.73
C SER A 70 -4.24 1.88 1.62
N TYR A 71 -3.09 1.20 1.73
CA TYR A 71 -2.71 0.06 0.92
C TYR A 71 -3.02 -1.24 1.67
N TYR A 72 -3.86 -2.09 1.07
CA TYR A 72 -4.17 -3.41 1.61
C TYR A 72 -3.35 -4.46 0.87
N GLU A 73 -2.58 -5.26 1.61
CA GLU A 73 -1.92 -6.42 1.03
C GLU A 73 -3.00 -7.43 0.62
N GLY A 74 -3.02 -7.80 -0.66
CA GLY A 74 -4.01 -8.74 -1.18
C GLY A 74 -3.87 -10.13 -0.55
N PRO A 75 -4.97 -10.88 -0.36
CA PRO A 75 -4.98 -12.15 0.38
C PRO A 75 -4.22 -13.32 -0.24
N VAL A 76 -3.65 -13.13 -1.42
CA VAL A 76 -2.80 -14.10 -2.09
C VAL A 76 -1.56 -13.34 -2.56
N GLY A 77 -0.38 -13.79 -2.12
CA GLY A 77 0.94 -13.20 -2.36
C GLY A 77 1.38 -13.19 -3.83
N ILE A 78 0.52 -12.71 -4.73
CA ILE A 78 0.88 -12.31 -6.08
C ILE A 78 1.54 -10.94 -5.95
N LYS A 79 2.83 -10.93 -5.60
CA LYS A 79 3.68 -9.73 -5.57
C LYS A 79 3.75 -9.00 -6.93
N GLY A 80 3.17 -9.55 -8.00
CA GLY A 80 3.30 -9.07 -9.37
C GLY A 80 2.16 -8.18 -9.91
N ALA A 81 1.07 -7.92 -9.17
CA ALA A 81 -0.09 -7.21 -9.73
C ALA A 81 -0.12 -5.70 -9.50
N PHE A 82 0.79 -5.14 -8.68
CA PHE A 82 0.74 -3.73 -8.28
C PHE A 82 2.07 -3.03 -8.56
N THR A 83 2.29 -2.62 -9.81
CA THR A 83 3.48 -1.91 -10.31
C THR A 83 3.75 -0.56 -9.63
N HIS A 84 2.97 -0.16 -8.62
CA HIS A 84 3.07 1.12 -7.94
C HIS A 84 2.63 0.97 -6.46
N SER A 85 3.03 -0.12 -5.81
CA SER A 85 2.77 -0.32 -4.37
C SER A 85 3.71 0.56 -3.54
N PRO A 86 3.35 0.96 -2.30
CA PRO A 86 4.25 1.74 -1.46
C PRO A 86 5.60 1.04 -1.23
N PHE A 87 5.61 -0.30 -1.13
CA PHE A 87 6.83 -1.09 -1.02
C PHE A 87 7.71 -1.02 -2.27
N ASP A 88 7.10 -1.02 -3.46
CA ASP A 88 7.81 -0.91 -4.73
C ASP A 88 8.38 0.50 -4.92
N GLU A 89 7.63 1.53 -4.55
CA GLU A 89 8.09 2.92 -4.54
C GLU A 89 9.31 3.10 -3.63
N PHE A 90 9.27 2.59 -2.39
CA PHE A 90 10.41 2.63 -1.47
C PHE A 90 11.60 1.80 -1.97
N GLY A 91 11.35 0.65 -2.60
CA GLY A 91 12.38 -0.16 -3.23
C GLY A 91 13.07 0.57 -4.41
N ALA A 92 12.31 1.31 -5.20
CA ALA A 92 12.83 2.14 -6.28
C ALA A 92 13.68 3.31 -5.76
N LEU A 93 13.27 3.95 -4.65
CA LEU A 93 14.07 4.98 -3.98
C LEU A 93 15.40 4.39 -3.47
N ARG A 94 15.36 3.23 -2.79
CA ARG A 94 16.54 2.55 -2.27
C ARG A 94 17.52 2.14 -3.37
N THR A 95 17.01 1.76 -4.55
CA THR A 95 17.84 1.43 -5.71
C THR A 95 18.59 2.65 -6.26
N ARG A 96 18.01 3.85 -6.11
CA ARG A 96 18.64 5.11 -6.54
C ARG A 96 19.64 5.63 -5.51
N SER A 97 19.27 5.60 -4.24
CA SER A 97 20.17 5.93 -3.14
C SER A 97 19.87 5.02 -1.94
N ALA A 98 20.83 4.18 -1.60
CA ALA A 98 20.71 3.28 -0.46
C ALA A 98 20.74 4.04 0.87
N ASP A 99 21.51 5.13 0.93
CA ASP A 99 21.72 5.95 2.15
C ASP A 99 20.55 6.91 2.42
N ALA A 100 19.68 7.12 1.43
CA ALA A 100 18.44 7.89 1.57
C ALA A 100 17.27 7.09 2.14
N VAL A 101 17.41 5.77 2.28
CA VAL A 101 16.35 4.89 2.79
C VAL A 101 16.88 4.10 3.99
N ASP A 102 16.35 4.41 5.17
CA ASP A 102 16.64 3.70 6.42
C ASP A 102 15.44 2.85 6.82
N GLY A 103 15.49 1.55 6.50
CA GLY A 103 14.40 0.61 6.78
C GLY A 103 13.09 1.03 6.10
N ASP A 104 12.11 1.39 6.91
CA ASP A 104 10.75 1.83 6.48
C ASP A 104 10.63 3.36 6.35
N VAL A 105 11.75 4.07 6.46
CA VAL A 105 11.86 5.53 6.34
C VAL A 105 12.66 5.90 5.09
N ALA A 106 12.16 6.83 4.30
CA ALA A 106 12.85 7.37 3.13
C ALA A 106 12.93 8.90 3.20
N TYR A 107 14.09 9.47 2.89
CA TYR A 107 14.29 10.90 2.79
C TYR A 107 14.23 11.34 1.32
N VAL A 108 13.27 12.20 0.99
CA VAL A 108 13.06 12.70 -0.36
C VAL A 108 13.08 14.22 -0.37
N GLN A 109 13.58 14.79 -1.46
CA GLN A 109 13.54 16.22 -1.69
C GLN A 109 12.51 16.53 -2.78
N HIS A 110 11.57 17.43 -2.48
CA HIS A 110 10.56 17.89 -3.42
C HIS A 110 10.56 19.42 -3.45
N ASN A 111 10.82 20.03 -4.62
CA ASN A 111 10.92 21.48 -4.78
C ASN A 111 11.89 22.16 -3.79
N GLY A 112 13.01 21.49 -3.46
CA GLY A 112 14.03 22.00 -2.54
C GLY A 112 13.69 21.84 -1.04
N THR A 113 12.51 21.30 -0.71
CA THR A 113 12.13 20.97 0.68
C THR A 113 12.36 19.49 0.92
N VAL A 114 12.91 19.13 2.09
CA VAL A 114 13.19 17.73 2.44
C VAL A 114 12.05 17.16 3.28
N TYR A 115 11.58 15.99 2.88
CA TYR A 115 10.50 15.26 3.52
C TYR A 115 11.00 13.89 3.95
N ARG A 116 10.67 13.52 5.18
CA ARG A 116 10.74 12.16 5.71
C ARG A 116 9.44 11.45 5.38
N LEU A 117 9.53 10.43 4.55
CA LEU A 117 8.45 9.49 4.27
C LEU A 117 8.59 8.29 5.19
N GLU A 118 7.51 7.90 5.86
CA GLU A 118 7.50 6.73 6.74
C GLU A 118 6.36 5.80 6.37
N LEU A 119 6.69 4.54 6.15
CA LEU A 119 5.74 3.48 5.88
C LEU A 119 5.29 2.86 7.22
N THR A 120 4.04 3.15 7.60
CA THR A 120 3.46 2.66 8.86
C THR A 120 2.33 1.69 8.59
N ARG A 121 2.19 0.68 9.46
CA ARG A 121 1.03 -0.23 9.48
C ARG A 121 0.04 0.26 10.53
N GLU A 122 -1.26 0.24 10.23
CA GLU A 122 -2.31 0.74 11.14
C GLU A 122 -2.37 0.00 12.49
N THR A 123 -1.74 -1.16 12.64
CA THR A 123 -1.66 -1.89 13.91
C THR A 123 -0.61 -1.35 14.89
N ASP A 124 0.30 -0.48 14.46
CA ASP A 124 1.44 -0.05 15.29
C ASP A 124 1.10 1.14 16.25
N GLU A 125 -0.18 1.36 16.59
CA GLU A 125 -0.65 2.28 17.65
C GLU A 125 -0.91 1.58 19.00
#